data_AF-R7BL70-F1
#
_entry.id   AF-R7BL70-F1
#
_cell.length_a   1.000
_cell.length_b   1.000
_cell.length_c   1.000
_cell.angle_alpha   90.00
_cell.angle_beta   90.00
_cell.angle_gamma   90.00
#
_symmetry.space_group_name_H-M   'P 1'
#
loop_
_entity.id
_entity.type
_entity.pdbx_description
1 polymer ?
#
loop_
_entity_poly.entity_id
_entity_poly.type
_entity_poly.pdbx_seq_one_letter_code
_entity_poly.pdbx_strand_id
1 'polypeptide(L)'
;MNYHTGEVKEVFRKSYSNGPRAKVNCYGANDVTEGVAIMWKENVDVSITGNSTNPTRFQHPVAGTYKKERIEAGKKYFSVASGGGTGRTLHPDNMAAGPASYGMTDTMGRMHSDAQFAGSSSVPAHVEMMGLIGMGNNPMVGATVAVAVAIQEAADNNRF
;
A
#
# COMPACT_ATOMS: atom_id res chain seq x y z
N MET A 1 -0.13 -9.83 20.04
CA MET A 1 -1.56 -9.80 20.41
C MET A 1 -1.84 -10.71 21.61
N ASN A 2 -2.65 -10.30 22.59
CA ASN A 2 -3.32 -11.26 23.48
C ASN A 2 -4.65 -11.66 22.83
N TYR A 3 -4.74 -12.88 22.30
CA TYR A 3 -5.92 -13.34 21.58
C TYR A 3 -7.17 -13.54 22.46
N HIS A 4 -7.01 -13.66 23.77
CA HIS A 4 -8.13 -13.79 24.70
C HIS A 4 -8.75 -12.44 25.06
N THR A 5 -7.92 -11.40 25.20
CA THR A 5 -8.39 -10.05 25.59
C THR A 5 -8.50 -9.07 24.43
N GLY A 6 -7.90 -9.38 23.27
CA GLY A 6 -7.83 -8.47 22.12
C GLY A 6 -6.76 -7.37 22.25
N GLU A 7 -5.99 -7.37 23.35
CA GLU A 7 -5.06 -6.28 23.64
C GLU A 7 -3.70 -6.47 22.96
N VAL A 8 -3.18 -5.40 22.36
CA VAL A 8 -1.80 -5.35 21.84
C VAL A 8 -0.88 -4.79 22.90
N LYS A 9 0.10 -5.61 23.31
CA LYS A 9 1.16 -5.21 24.24
C LYS A 9 2.46 -4.97 23.49
N GLU A 10 3.11 -3.86 23.82
CA GLU A 10 4.45 -3.58 23.33
C GLU A 10 5.48 -4.35 24.17
N VAL A 11 6.25 -5.22 23.52
CA VAL A 11 7.29 -6.03 24.17
C VAL A 11 8.68 -5.45 23.97
N PHE A 12 8.87 -4.66 22.91
CA PHE A 12 10.16 -4.10 22.52
C PHE A 12 9.96 -2.88 21.62
N ARG A 13 10.81 -1.86 21.80
CA ARG A 13 10.89 -0.68 20.94
C ARG A 13 12.34 -0.38 20.61
N LYS A 14 12.62 -0.17 19.33
CA LYS A 14 13.93 0.24 18.83
C LYS A 14 13.76 1.36 17.83
N SER A 15 14.45 2.48 18.06
CA SER A 15 14.60 3.51 17.05
C SER A 15 15.78 3.17 16.14
N TYR A 16 15.58 3.33 14.84
CA TYR A 16 16.63 3.17 13.81
C TYR A 16 17.25 4.51 13.38
N SER A 17 16.80 5.63 13.95
CA SER A 17 17.34 6.95 13.66
C SER A 17 17.20 7.90 14.86
N ASN A 18 17.93 9.02 14.83
CA ASN A 18 17.88 10.02 15.92
C ASN A 18 17.14 11.30 15.51
N GLY A 19 16.54 11.35 14.31
CA GLY A 19 15.88 12.53 13.75
C GLY A 19 14.35 12.42 13.71
N PRO A 20 13.65 13.31 12.99
CA PRO A 20 12.18 13.29 12.88
C PRO A 20 11.58 11.95 12.44
N ARG A 21 12.33 11.18 11.63
CA ARG A 21 11.93 9.83 11.19
C ARG A 21 11.80 8.83 12.34
N ALA A 22 12.46 9.07 13.48
CA ALA A 22 12.33 8.24 14.68
C ALA A 22 10.92 8.27 15.29
N LYS A 23 10.10 9.28 14.94
CA LYS A 23 8.70 9.39 15.36
C LYS A 23 7.77 8.48 14.57
N VAL A 24 8.25 7.90 13.47
CA VAL A 24 7.46 6.97 12.65
C VAL A 24 7.53 5.60 13.27
N ASN A 25 6.41 5.16 13.85
CA ASN A 25 6.28 3.80 14.37
C ASN A 25 6.04 2.82 13.22
N CYS A 26 6.87 1.78 13.15
CA CYS A 26 6.72 0.70 12.18
C CYS A 26 6.21 -0.55 12.91
N TYR A 27 5.04 -1.02 12.51
CA TYR A 27 4.41 -2.21 13.08
C TYR A 27 4.36 -3.34 12.05
N GLY A 28 4.65 -4.56 12.51
CA GLY A 28 4.23 -5.78 11.83
C GLY A 28 2.98 -6.31 12.54
N ALA A 29 1.96 -6.69 11.76
CA ALA A 29 0.74 -7.32 12.27
C ALA A 29 0.57 -8.67 11.58
N ASN A 30 0.25 -9.70 12.35
CA ASN A 30 0.10 -11.06 11.82
C ASN A 30 -1.29 -11.30 11.22
N ASP A 31 -2.30 -10.59 11.72
CA ASP A 31 -3.70 -10.74 11.32
C ASP A 31 -4.48 -9.41 11.40
N VAL A 32 -5.75 -9.48 11.01
CA VAL A 32 -6.65 -8.32 11.00
C VAL A 32 -6.85 -7.75 12.40
N THR A 33 -7.08 -8.61 13.39
CA THR A 33 -7.44 -8.19 14.75
C THR A 33 -6.27 -7.48 15.42
N GLU A 34 -5.05 -8.00 15.24
CA GLU A 34 -3.82 -7.33 15.70
C GLU A 34 -3.63 -5.97 15.02
N GLY A 35 -3.86 -5.90 13.70
CA GLY A 35 -3.81 -4.64 12.95
C GLY A 35 -4.79 -3.59 13.48
N VAL A 36 -6.05 -3.98 13.73
CA VAL A 36 -7.10 -3.09 14.29
C VAL A 36 -6.73 -2.61 15.69
N ALA A 37 -6.26 -3.51 16.55
CA ALA A 37 -5.84 -3.16 17.90
C ALA A 37 -4.64 -2.20 17.92
N ILE A 38 -3.69 -2.33 16.97
CA ILE A 38 -2.61 -1.35 16.77
C ILE A 38 -3.20 0.02 16.40
N MET A 39 -4.18 0.08 15.49
CA MET A 39 -4.80 1.36 15.10
C MET A 39 -5.49 2.04 16.28
N TRP A 40 -6.16 1.29 17.15
CA TRP A 40 -6.73 1.79 18.40
C TRP A 40 -5.69 2.29 19.38
N LYS A 41 -4.61 1.53 19.59
CA LYS A 41 -3.50 1.90 20.47
C LYS A 41 -2.89 3.25 20.06
N GLU A 42 -2.68 3.45 18.76
CA GLU A 42 -2.12 4.69 18.22
C GLU A 42 -3.18 5.80 18.02
N ASN A 43 -4.46 5.51 18.30
CA ASN A 43 -5.60 6.41 18.13
C ASN A 43 -5.61 7.09 16.75
N VAL A 44 -5.49 6.28 15.69
CA VAL A 44 -5.36 6.78 14.32
C VAL A 44 -6.64 7.48 13.86
N ASP A 45 -6.51 8.72 13.39
CA ASP A 45 -7.62 9.51 12.81
C ASP A 45 -7.67 9.43 11.28
N VAL A 46 -6.52 9.27 10.63
CA VAL A 46 -6.38 9.20 9.17
C VAL A 46 -5.49 8.02 8.79
N SER A 47 -5.92 7.24 7.80
CA SER A 47 -5.08 6.20 7.22
C SER A 47 -5.06 6.25 5.69
N ILE A 48 -3.94 5.80 5.14
CA ILE A 48 -3.76 5.55 3.72
C ILE A 48 -3.23 4.12 3.55
N THR A 49 -3.89 3.33 2.70
CA THR A 49 -3.36 2.02 2.31
C THR A 49 -2.55 2.11 1.03
N GLY A 50 -1.41 1.42 1.03
CA GLY A 50 -0.49 1.40 -0.10
C GLY A 50 -1.00 0.52 -1.24
N ASN A 51 -0.12 0.33 -2.23
CA ASN A 51 -0.36 -0.53 -3.39
C ASN A 51 -0.77 -1.92 -2.89
N SER A 52 -2.06 -2.23 -3.03
CA SER A 52 -2.69 -3.41 -2.46
C SER A 52 -2.45 -4.63 -3.32
N THR A 53 -1.16 -4.88 -3.60
CA THR A 53 -0.74 -5.88 -4.56
C THR A 53 -0.86 -7.31 -4.05
N ASN A 54 -1.20 -7.46 -2.77
CA ASN A 54 -1.49 -8.74 -2.17
C ASN A 54 -2.66 -8.59 -1.16
N PRO A 55 -3.85 -9.15 -1.46
CA PRO A 55 -5.00 -9.10 -0.57
C PRO A 55 -4.78 -9.85 0.76
N THR A 56 -3.84 -10.80 0.82
CA THR A 56 -3.48 -11.52 2.05
C THR A 56 -2.71 -10.65 3.05
N ARG A 57 -2.38 -9.40 2.70
CA ARG A 57 -1.77 -8.44 3.64
C ARG A 57 -2.80 -7.77 4.54
N PHE A 58 -4.10 -8.10 4.39
CA PHE A 58 -5.17 -7.75 5.32
C PHE A 58 -5.42 -6.24 5.56
N GLN A 59 -4.75 -5.35 4.82
CA GLN A 59 -4.83 -3.89 5.03
C GLN A 59 -6.25 -3.34 4.85
N HIS A 60 -6.99 -3.83 3.85
CA HIS A 60 -8.38 -3.45 3.60
C HIS A 60 -9.31 -3.92 4.74
N PRO A 61 -9.30 -5.21 5.15
CA PRO A 61 -10.03 -5.66 6.34
C PRO A 61 -9.71 -4.90 7.63
N VAL A 62 -8.44 -4.55 7.86
CA VAL A 62 -8.03 -3.77 9.05
C VAL A 62 -8.68 -2.39 9.00
N ALA A 63 -8.52 -1.67 7.89
CA ALA A 63 -9.08 -0.33 7.75
C ALA A 63 -10.61 -0.32 7.83
N GLY A 64 -11.28 -1.30 7.21
CA GLY A 64 -12.73 -1.43 7.23
C GLY A 64 -13.29 -1.75 8.62
N THR A 65 -12.67 -2.72 9.32
CA THR A 65 -13.06 -3.08 10.70
C THR A 65 -12.83 -1.91 11.65
N TYR A 66 -11.64 -1.29 11.61
CA TYR A 66 -11.33 -0.16 12.46
C TYR A 66 -12.26 1.04 12.21
N LYS A 67 -12.63 1.30 10.96
CA LYS A 67 -13.62 2.34 10.62
C LYS A 67 -14.95 2.11 11.31
N LYS A 68 -15.49 0.90 11.21
CA LYS A 68 -16.75 0.53 11.85
C LYS A 68 -16.68 0.77 13.36
N GLU A 69 -15.65 0.24 14.01
CA GLU A 69 -15.47 0.40 15.46
C GLU A 69 -15.31 1.87 15.87
N ARG A 70 -14.59 2.70 15.08
CA ARG A 70 -14.46 4.14 15.33
C ARG A 70 -15.80 4.86 15.25
N ILE A 71 -16.60 4.57 14.23
CA ILE A 71 -17.94 5.16 14.05
C ILE A 71 -18.85 4.76 15.20
N GLU A 72 -18.85 3.48 15.59
CA GLU A 72 -19.64 2.97 16.73
C GLU A 72 -19.22 3.61 18.05
N ALA A 73 -17.95 3.95 18.21
CA ALA A 73 -17.43 4.71 19.35
C ALA A 73 -17.64 6.23 19.25
N GLY A 74 -18.34 6.73 18.23
CA GLY A 74 -18.58 8.16 18.00
C GLY A 74 -17.32 8.95 17.61
N LYS A 75 -16.27 8.26 17.14
CA LYS A 75 -14.99 8.87 16.77
C LYS A 75 -14.88 9.04 15.25
N LYS A 76 -14.37 10.19 14.82
CA LYS A 76 -14.09 10.45 13.41
C LYS A 76 -12.90 9.61 12.96
N TYR A 77 -12.96 9.09 11.74
CA TYR A 77 -11.87 8.40 11.09
C TYR A 77 -12.03 8.54 9.57
N PHE A 78 -10.94 8.82 8.88
CA PHE A 78 -10.91 8.97 7.43
C PHE A 78 -9.90 8.00 6.83
N SER A 79 -10.31 7.20 5.85
CA SER A 79 -9.43 6.22 5.21
C SER A 79 -9.43 6.32 3.70
N VAL A 80 -8.23 6.30 3.12
CA VAL A 80 -8.01 6.36 1.68
C VAL A 80 -7.34 5.09 1.17
N ALA A 81 -7.90 4.52 0.10
CA ALA A 81 -7.29 3.41 -0.62
C ALA A 81 -6.46 3.89 -1.81
N SER A 82 -5.22 3.42 -1.95
CA SER A 82 -4.50 3.49 -3.22
C SER A 82 -5.02 2.40 -4.18
N GLY A 83 -5.97 2.77 -5.03
CA GLY A 83 -6.72 1.87 -5.91
C GLY A 83 -5.93 1.29 -7.09
N GLY A 84 -4.74 1.81 -7.40
CA GLY A 84 -3.93 1.31 -8.53
C GLY A 84 -3.45 -0.14 -8.39
N GLY A 85 -3.43 -0.68 -7.17
CA GLY A 85 -2.93 -2.02 -6.87
C GLY A 85 -3.98 -3.11 -6.87
N THR A 86 -5.11 -2.85 -6.22
CA THR A 86 -6.17 -3.86 -6.05
C THR A 86 -6.69 -4.33 -7.40
N GLY A 87 -6.98 -3.42 -8.34
CA GLY A 87 -7.48 -3.77 -9.67
C GLY A 87 -6.46 -4.48 -10.57
N ARG A 88 -5.15 -4.27 -10.35
CA ARG A 88 -4.09 -5.01 -11.06
C ARG A 88 -3.87 -6.39 -10.47
N THR A 89 -3.86 -6.52 -9.15
CA THR A 89 -3.61 -7.78 -8.47
C THR A 89 -4.79 -8.73 -8.55
N LEU A 90 -6.00 -8.21 -8.40
CA LEU A 90 -7.22 -8.99 -8.53
C LEU A 90 -7.78 -8.93 -9.95
N HIS A 91 -6.96 -8.62 -10.95
CA HIS A 91 -7.38 -8.64 -12.34
C HIS A 91 -7.83 -10.08 -12.72
N PRO A 92 -8.94 -10.25 -13.46
CA PRO A 92 -9.45 -11.56 -13.87
C PRO A 92 -8.40 -12.47 -14.48
N ASP A 93 -7.56 -11.90 -15.34
CA ASP A 93 -6.52 -12.64 -16.06
C ASP A 93 -5.36 -13.02 -15.13
N ASN A 94 -5.09 -12.23 -14.08
CA ASN A 94 -4.01 -12.52 -13.13
C ASN A 94 -4.41 -13.59 -12.10
N MET A 95 -5.70 -13.63 -11.74
CA MET A 95 -6.21 -14.55 -10.73
C MET A 95 -6.89 -15.79 -11.31
N ALA A 96 -7.00 -15.88 -12.65
CA ALA A 96 -7.78 -16.91 -13.37
C ALA A 96 -9.24 -17.08 -12.86
N ALA A 97 -9.75 -16.07 -12.16
CA ALA A 97 -11.06 -16.10 -11.50
C ALA A 97 -12.17 -15.46 -12.36
N GLY A 98 -11.82 -15.00 -13.57
CA GLY A 98 -12.78 -14.39 -14.48
C GLY A 98 -13.46 -13.14 -13.88
N PRO A 99 -14.67 -12.79 -14.35
CA PRO A 99 -15.39 -11.60 -13.89
C PRO A 99 -15.63 -11.52 -12.37
N ALA A 100 -15.59 -12.66 -11.66
CA ALA A 100 -15.78 -12.70 -10.21
C ALA A 100 -14.71 -11.90 -9.45
N SER A 101 -13.50 -11.76 -10.00
CA SER A 101 -12.42 -11.01 -9.36
C SER A 101 -12.67 -9.49 -9.34
N TYR A 102 -13.48 -8.96 -10.26
CA TYR A 102 -13.94 -7.57 -10.22
C TYR A 102 -14.83 -7.31 -8.99
N GLY A 103 -15.71 -8.26 -8.65
CA GLY A 103 -16.55 -8.17 -7.45
C GLY A 103 -15.71 -8.12 -6.17
N MET A 104 -14.65 -8.92 -6.08
CA MET A 104 -13.73 -8.89 -4.95
C MET A 104 -12.91 -7.58 -4.90
N THR A 105 -12.49 -7.07 -6.06
CA THR A 105 -11.80 -5.79 -6.18
C THR A 105 -12.66 -4.63 -5.67
N ASP A 106 -13.91 -4.56 -6.12
CA ASP A 106 -14.88 -3.53 -5.69
C ASP A 106 -15.19 -3.66 -4.20
N THR A 107 -15.44 -4.88 -3.71
CA THR A 107 -15.69 -5.15 -2.29
C THR A 107 -14.55 -4.64 -1.40
N MET A 108 -13.30 -4.96 -1.76
CA MET A 108 -12.12 -4.53 -1.00
C MET A 108 -11.92 -3.01 -1.08
N GLY A 109 -12.11 -2.41 -2.27
CA GLY A 109 -12.05 -0.96 -2.43
C GLY A 109 -13.06 -0.21 -1.56
N ARG A 110 -14.29 -0.73 -1.46
CA ARG A 110 -15.37 -0.16 -0.66
C ARG A 110 -15.16 -0.26 0.84
N MET A 111 -14.30 -1.16 1.33
CA MET A 111 -13.98 -1.23 2.78
C MET A 111 -13.34 0.05 3.31
N HIS A 112 -12.69 0.87 2.45
CA HIS A 112 -12.20 2.18 2.84
C HIS A 112 -13.33 3.23 2.98
N SER A 113 -14.40 3.08 2.21
CA SER A 113 -15.68 3.81 2.27
C SER A 113 -15.64 5.35 2.15
N ASP A 114 -14.52 6.05 2.37
CA ASP A 114 -14.44 7.53 2.25
C ASP A 114 -13.89 7.99 0.90
N ALA A 115 -12.75 7.45 0.48
CA ALA A 115 -12.17 7.76 -0.83
C ALA A 115 -11.34 6.59 -1.36
N GLN A 116 -11.59 6.23 -2.62
CA GLN A 116 -10.75 5.32 -3.38
C GLN A 116 -10.12 6.11 -4.53
N PHE A 117 -8.82 6.40 -4.42
CA PHE A 117 -8.10 7.00 -5.54
C PHE A 117 -7.59 5.88 -6.43
N ALA A 118 -8.14 5.75 -7.64
CA ALA A 118 -7.51 4.99 -8.72
C ALA A 118 -6.28 5.76 -9.25
N GLY A 119 -5.31 5.98 -8.37
CA GLY A 119 -4.13 6.75 -8.64
C GLY A 119 -3.00 6.17 -7.82
N SER A 120 -2.14 5.33 -8.39
CA SER A 120 -0.77 5.30 -7.85
C SER A 120 -0.27 6.74 -7.88
N SER A 121 0.59 7.14 -6.93
CA SER A 121 1.23 8.47 -6.95
C SER A 121 1.97 8.79 -8.26
N SER A 122 2.12 7.79 -9.13
CA SER A 122 2.58 7.95 -10.48
C SER A 122 1.51 8.31 -11.51
N VAL A 123 0.19 8.27 -11.29
CA VAL A 123 -0.79 8.32 -12.39
C VAL A 123 -0.70 9.59 -13.27
N PRO A 124 -0.62 10.82 -12.75
CA PRO A 124 -0.41 12.00 -13.60
C PRO A 124 0.92 11.90 -14.37
N ALA A 125 2.02 11.60 -13.68
CA ALA A 125 3.34 11.42 -14.30
C ALA A 125 3.43 10.20 -15.23
N HIS A 126 2.61 9.16 -15.02
CA HIS A 126 2.58 7.90 -15.74
C HIS A 126 1.72 8.04 -16.99
N VAL A 127 0.61 8.76 -16.91
CA VAL A 127 -0.20 9.15 -18.07
C VAL A 127 0.58 10.13 -18.92
N GLU A 128 1.27 11.11 -18.32
CA GLU A 128 2.13 12.04 -19.03
C GLU A 128 3.36 11.33 -19.64
N MET A 129 4.03 10.43 -18.91
CA MET A 129 5.15 9.64 -19.46
C MET A 129 4.71 8.61 -20.49
N MET A 130 3.59 7.92 -20.31
CA MET A 130 3.04 7.02 -21.34
C MET A 130 2.60 7.81 -22.57
N GLY A 131 2.04 9.02 -22.39
CA GLY A 131 1.61 9.87 -23.49
C GLY A 131 2.76 10.52 -24.26
N LEU A 132 3.82 10.96 -23.56
CA LEU A 132 4.97 11.65 -24.15
C LEU A 132 6.08 10.69 -24.59
N ILE A 133 6.45 9.73 -23.74
CA ILE A 133 7.58 8.82 -23.93
C ILE A 133 7.12 7.45 -24.44
N GLY A 134 5.84 7.09 -24.26
CA GLY A 134 5.33 5.77 -24.64
C GLY A 134 5.77 4.65 -23.69
N MET A 135 6.32 4.99 -22.52
CA MET A 135 6.89 4.03 -21.57
C MET A 135 6.32 4.19 -20.17
N GLY A 136 5.96 3.05 -19.55
CA GLY A 136 5.56 3.00 -18.14
C GLY A 136 6.76 2.98 -17.19
N ASN A 137 6.49 3.05 -15.88
CA ASN A 137 7.52 3.15 -14.85
C ASN A 137 8.54 1.99 -14.92
N ASN A 138 8.10 0.74 -15.10
CA ASN A 138 9.00 -0.41 -15.14
C ASN A 138 9.90 -0.41 -16.40
N PRO A 139 9.36 -0.22 -17.63
CA PRO A 139 10.19 0.01 -18.81
C PRO A 139 11.17 1.17 -18.69
N MET A 140 10.77 2.29 -18.07
CA MET A 140 11.65 3.44 -17.83
C MET A 140 12.83 3.11 -16.91
N VAL A 141 12.60 2.35 -15.84
CA VAL A 141 13.69 1.84 -15.00
C VAL A 141 14.61 0.95 -15.82
N GLY A 142 14.06 0.07 -16.66
CA GLY A 142 14.83 -0.77 -17.57
C GLY A 142 15.71 0.04 -18.53
N ALA A 143 15.15 1.07 -19.18
CA ALA A 143 15.88 1.95 -20.09
C ALA A 143 16.97 2.74 -19.36
N THR A 144 16.68 3.26 -18.16
CA THR A 144 17.65 4.00 -17.33
C THR A 144 18.82 3.11 -16.94
N VAL A 145 18.54 1.88 -16.50
CA VAL A 145 19.58 0.90 -16.16
C VAL A 145 20.38 0.50 -17.40
N ALA A 146 19.73 0.27 -18.54
CA ALA A 146 20.42 -0.07 -19.78
C ALA A 146 21.40 1.02 -20.24
N VAL A 147 20.99 2.30 -20.17
CA VAL A 147 21.88 3.44 -20.48
C VAL A 147 23.03 3.52 -19.48
N ALA A 148 22.76 3.37 -18.18
CA ALA A 148 23.81 3.40 -17.17
C ALA A 148 24.84 2.27 -17.36
N VAL A 149 24.39 1.06 -17.70
CA VAL A 149 25.26 -0.08 -18.02
C VAL A 149 26.07 0.19 -19.28
N ALA A 150 25.45 0.67 -20.36
CA ALA A 150 26.15 0.98 -21.61
C ALA A 150 27.24 2.06 -21.42
N ILE A 151 26.95 3.07 -20.60
CA ILE A 151 27.93 4.09 -20.18
C ILE A 151 29.07 3.41 -19.41
N GLN A 152 28.78 2.61 -18.39
CA GLN A 152 29.84 1.94 -17.62
C GLN A 152 30.72 1.04 -18.51
N GLU A 153 30.12 0.25 -19.39
CA GLU A 153 30.84 -0.61 -20.34
C GLU A 153 31.70 0.21 -21.32
N ALA A 154 31.24 1.39 -21.74
CA ALA A 154 32.05 2.29 -22.55
C ALA A 154 33.27 2.82 -21.79
N ALA A 155 33.15 3.12 -20.49
CA ALA A 155 34.28 3.50 -19.64
C ALA A 155 35.30 2.38 -19.51
N ASP A 156 34.82 1.20 -19.16
CA ASP A 156 35.69 0.05 -18.89
C ASP A 156 36.45 -0.36 -20.17
N ASN A 157 35.84 -0.14 -21.34
CA ASN A 157 36.46 -0.39 -22.65
C ASN A 157 37.20 0.83 -23.24
N ASN A 158 37.32 1.96 -22.53
CA ASN A 158 37.91 3.22 -23.03
C ASN A 158 37.30 3.71 -24.36
N ARG A 159 35.97 3.67 -24.47
CA ARG A 159 35.19 4.10 -25.64
C ARG A 159 34.36 5.38 -25.40
N PHE A 160 34.75 6.17 -24.39
CA PHE A 160 34.16 7.48 -24.10
C PHE A 160 34.76 8.60 -24.95
#